data_AF-A0A2Z6UN06-F1
#
_entry.id   AF-A0A2Z6UN06-F1
#
_cell.length_a   1.000
_cell.length_b   1.000
_cell.length_c   1.000
_cell.angle_alpha   90.00
_cell.angle_beta   90.00
_cell.angle_gamma   90.00
#
_symmetry.space_group_name_H-M   'P 1'
#
loop_
_entity.id
_entity.type
_entity.pdbx_description
1 polymer ?
#
loop_
_entity_poly.entity_id
_entity_poly.type
_entity_poly.pdbx_seq_one_letter_code
_entity_poly.pdbx_strand_id
1 'polypeptide(L)'
;MEAIDQNEKTLVFCANQDHALAIRDLINQMAISSDPNYCARVTANDGSLGETHLKKFQDNEKRLPTILTTSRKLSTGVDARNLRNIVLLRPVKSMIEFKQIIGRGTRLFDNKDYFTIYDFVKAHENFNDPEWDGEPQEPVLIDPRPRPEPADAIEEPLDEPDSLPIGQKIKIKLADGKERELEHTQKTSFWNADGKPISAEEFIQQLFGDIPDLFQDEAELRHLWGRPDTRKSLLTGLAEKGYGEEQLQAIARITNTENSDIYDVLTYIAYAARPLTREERVIKHKDLIFSKYTRKQGEFLDFILDQYIRSGVGELDREKLPKLIEIKYHTINEAISQLGEIQEISGVFMGFQAYLYRSDVA
;
A
#
# COMPACT_ATOMS: atom_id res chain seq x y z
N MET A 1 -6.55 12.32 8.00
CA MET A 1 -7.93 11.76 8.04
C MET A 1 -8.30 11.09 6.72
N GLU A 2 -7.88 11.62 5.57
CA GLU A 2 -8.15 10.99 4.25
C GLU A 2 -7.35 9.69 4.03
N ALA A 3 -6.17 9.57 4.65
CA ALA A 3 -5.30 8.41 4.53
C ALA A 3 -5.64 7.23 5.47
N ILE A 4 -6.59 7.39 6.40
CA ILE A 4 -6.98 6.33 7.36
C ILE A 4 -8.46 5.97 7.18
N ASP A 5 -8.82 4.69 7.30
CA ASP A 5 -10.22 4.32 7.49
C ASP A 5 -10.68 4.80 8.88
N GLN A 6 -11.66 5.68 8.89
CA GLN A 6 -12.17 6.30 10.12
C GLN A 6 -12.89 5.32 11.06
N ASN A 7 -13.14 4.08 10.65
CA ASN A 7 -13.67 3.02 11.53
C ASN A 7 -12.58 2.17 12.19
N GLU A 8 -11.31 2.36 11.83
CA GLU A 8 -10.20 1.57 12.33
C GLU A 8 -9.54 2.19 13.56
N LYS A 9 -9.23 1.34 14.55
CA LYS A 9 -8.62 1.83 15.80
C LYS A 9 -7.24 2.40 15.54
N THR A 10 -7.06 3.65 15.98
CA THR A 10 -5.86 4.44 15.74
C THR A 10 -5.29 5.00 17.04
N LEU A 11 -3.97 4.87 17.25
CA LEU A 11 -3.25 5.51 18.35
C LEU A 11 -2.39 6.65 17.83
N VAL A 12 -2.50 7.83 18.43
CA VAL A 12 -1.77 9.04 18.03
C VAL A 12 -0.87 9.52 19.17
N PHE A 13 0.44 9.46 18.95
CA PHE A 13 1.47 9.88 19.89
C PHE A 13 1.88 11.33 19.62
N CYS A 14 1.45 12.22 20.51
CA CYS A 14 1.66 13.66 20.44
C CYS A 14 2.80 14.10 21.36
N ALA A 15 3.38 15.28 21.08
CA ALA A 15 4.56 15.77 21.80
C ALA A 15 4.32 16.02 23.30
N ASN A 16 3.17 16.59 23.66
CA ASN A 16 2.80 16.93 25.02
C ASN A 16 1.27 16.85 25.20
N GLN A 17 0.76 17.13 26.41
CA GLN A 17 -0.66 16.96 26.73
C GLN A 17 -1.57 17.97 26.01
N ASP A 18 -1.06 19.18 25.76
CA ASP A 18 -1.79 20.24 25.05
C ASP A 18 -1.86 19.95 23.55
N HIS A 19 -0.76 19.45 22.97
CA HIS A 19 -0.73 18.95 21.61
C HIS A 19 -1.72 17.79 21.42
N ALA A 20 -1.79 16.85 22.37
CA ALA A 20 -2.77 15.77 22.32
C ALA A 20 -4.23 16.27 22.38
N LEU A 21 -4.48 17.40 23.05
CA LEU A 21 -5.79 18.04 23.12
C LEU A 21 -6.17 18.68 21.78
N ALA A 22 -5.24 19.47 21.23
CA ALA A 22 -5.41 20.16 19.96
C ALA A 22 -5.65 19.17 18.81
N ILE A 23 -4.86 18.10 18.75
CA ILE A 23 -5.02 17.05 17.74
C ILE A 23 -6.36 16.33 17.89
N ARG A 24 -6.80 16.06 19.13
CA ARG A 24 -8.14 15.48 19.36
C ARG A 24 -9.24 16.39 18.81
N ASP A 25 -9.17 17.71 19.06
CA ASP A 25 -10.18 18.64 18.54
C ASP A 25 -10.20 18.66 17.01
N LEU A 26 -9.02 18.74 16.39
CA LEU A 26 -8.90 18.74 14.93
C LEU A 26 -9.45 17.44 14.33
N ILE A 27 -9.13 16.28 14.93
CA ILE A 27 -9.64 14.99 14.46
C ILE A 27 -11.16 14.93 14.59
N ASN A 28 -11.74 15.36 15.71
CA ASN A 28 -13.19 15.37 15.89
C ASN A 28 -13.91 16.36 14.95
N GLN A 29 -13.28 17.46 14.56
CA GLN A 29 -13.84 18.39 13.56
C GLN A 29 -13.85 17.81 12.15
N MET A 30 -12.87 16.95 11.82
CA MET A 30 -12.74 16.31 10.51
C MET A 30 -13.37 14.92 10.45
N ALA A 31 -13.90 14.42 11.57
CA ALA A 31 -14.47 13.09 11.67
C ALA A 31 -15.82 13.02 10.94
N ILE A 32 -16.07 11.90 10.26
CA ILE A 32 -17.38 11.57 9.70
C ILE A 32 -18.38 11.27 10.84
N SER A 33 -17.89 10.76 11.97
CA SER A 33 -18.72 10.49 13.14
C SER A 33 -19.13 11.79 13.84
N SER A 34 -20.42 11.91 14.15
CA SER A 34 -20.97 13.01 14.95
C SER A 34 -20.80 12.82 16.46
N ASP A 35 -20.18 11.72 16.91
CA ASP A 35 -19.98 11.46 18.34
C ASP A 35 -18.80 12.29 18.87
N PRO A 36 -18.99 13.10 19.91
CA PRO A 36 -17.92 13.93 20.48
C PRO A 36 -16.77 13.12 21.09
N ASN A 37 -16.97 11.81 21.31
CA ASN A 37 -15.96 10.88 21.82
C ASN A 37 -15.36 9.99 20.73
N TYR A 38 -15.53 10.33 19.45
CA TYR A 38 -14.89 9.63 18.34
C TYR A 38 -13.37 9.56 18.52
N CYS A 39 -12.74 10.72 18.72
CA CYS A 39 -11.39 10.85 19.22
C CYS A 39 -11.40 11.27 20.69
N ALA A 40 -10.73 10.48 21.54
CA ALA A 40 -10.56 10.79 22.95
C ALA A 40 -9.09 10.97 23.30
N ARG A 41 -8.83 11.88 24.25
CA ARG A 41 -7.48 12.11 24.78
C ARG A 41 -7.26 11.24 26.03
N VAL A 42 -6.08 10.61 26.11
CA VAL A 42 -5.64 9.87 27.30
C VAL A 42 -4.22 10.28 27.68
N THR A 43 -4.13 11.12 28.71
CA THR A 43 -2.89 11.66 29.28
C THR A 43 -2.87 11.52 30.80
N ALA A 44 -1.75 11.90 31.44
CA ALA A 44 -1.57 11.80 32.90
C ALA A 44 -2.67 12.55 33.65
N ASN A 45 -3.07 13.72 33.14
CA ASN A 45 -3.99 14.62 33.82
C ASN A 45 -5.47 14.29 33.61
N ASP A 46 -5.81 13.31 32.76
CA ASP A 46 -7.21 13.00 32.41
C ASP A 46 -7.92 12.09 33.45
N GLY A 47 -7.22 11.69 34.53
CA GLY A 47 -7.81 10.97 35.66
C GLY A 47 -8.66 9.74 35.27
N SER A 48 -9.81 9.60 35.93
CA SER A 48 -10.76 8.49 35.73
C SER A 48 -11.46 8.51 34.38
N LEU A 49 -11.62 9.68 33.77
CA LEU A 49 -12.22 9.83 32.44
C LEU A 49 -11.30 9.22 31.37
N GLY A 50 -10.01 9.54 31.41
CA GLY A 50 -9.01 8.97 30.51
C GLY A 50 -8.91 7.44 30.64
N GLU A 51 -8.99 6.90 31.85
CA GLU A 51 -9.03 5.44 32.07
C GLU A 51 -10.29 4.79 31.51
N THR A 52 -11.43 5.47 31.59
CA THR A 52 -12.69 5.00 31.00
C THR A 52 -12.59 4.94 29.49
N HIS A 53 -12.04 5.97 28.84
CA HIS A 53 -11.80 5.98 27.40
C HIS A 53 -10.81 4.88 26.99
N LEU A 54 -9.75 4.69 27.77
CA LEU A 54 -8.77 3.63 27.51
C LEU A 54 -9.40 2.23 27.60
N LYS A 55 -10.19 1.94 28.65
CA LYS A 55 -10.91 0.67 28.78
C LYS A 55 -11.87 0.42 27.63
N LYS A 56 -12.63 1.45 27.22
CA LYS A 56 -13.52 1.36 26.05
C LYS A 56 -12.75 1.13 24.75
N PHE A 57 -11.57 1.73 24.60
CA PHE A 57 -10.72 1.54 23.42
C PHE A 57 -10.10 0.14 23.37
N GLN A 58 -9.78 -0.47 24.50
CA GLN A 58 -9.23 -1.84 24.57
C GLN A 58 -10.29 -2.90 24.22
N ASP A 59 -11.55 -2.60 24.51
CA ASP A 59 -12.69 -3.47 24.18
C ASP A 59 -12.91 -3.56 22.67
N ASN A 60 -12.68 -4.74 22.08
CA ASN A 60 -12.79 -4.96 20.64
C ASN A 60 -14.23 -4.98 20.13
N GLU A 61 -15.23 -5.16 21.01
CA GLU A 61 -16.65 -5.08 20.64
C GLU A 61 -17.14 -3.63 20.55
N LYS A 62 -16.39 -2.70 21.14
CA LYS A 62 -16.70 -1.27 21.10
C LYS A 62 -15.95 -0.57 19.97
N ARG A 63 -16.72 0.18 19.19
CA ARG A 63 -16.19 1.03 18.11
C ARG A 63 -15.66 2.38 18.62
N LEU A 64 -16.21 2.91 19.72
CA LEU A 64 -15.88 4.23 20.26
C LEU A 64 -15.20 4.13 21.64
N PRO A 65 -14.13 4.92 21.91
CA PRO A 65 -13.45 5.80 20.95
C PRO A 65 -12.72 5.00 19.88
N THR A 66 -12.67 5.53 18.64
CA THR A 66 -11.96 4.90 17.53
C THR A 66 -10.52 5.41 17.44
N ILE A 67 -10.28 6.65 17.86
CA ILE A 67 -8.95 7.25 17.85
C ILE A 67 -8.59 7.71 19.27
N LEU A 68 -7.37 7.38 19.72
CA LEU A 68 -6.84 7.88 20.98
C LEU A 68 -5.62 8.76 20.74
N THR A 69 -5.63 9.98 21.30
CA THR A 69 -4.44 10.83 21.38
C THR A 69 -3.79 10.72 22.74
N THR A 70 -2.46 10.62 22.78
CA THR A 70 -1.69 10.52 24.02
C THR A 70 -0.36 11.24 23.89
N SER A 71 0.27 11.56 25.01
CA SER A 71 1.63 12.10 25.04
C SER A 71 2.66 11.01 25.39
N ARG A 72 2.70 10.64 26.67
CA ARG A 72 3.58 9.59 27.22
C ARG A 72 2.85 8.51 28.00
N LYS A 73 1.65 8.77 28.53
CA LYS A 73 0.97 7.84 29.46
C LYS A 73 0.72 6.45 28.87
N LEU A 74 0.53 6.36 27.56
CA LEU A 74 0.31 5.08 26.89
C LEU A 74 1.61 4.42 26.40
N SER A 75 2.82 4.86 26.78
CA SER A 75 4.06 4.18 26.36
C SER A 75 4.22 2.77 26.97
N THR A 76 3.47 2.44 28.04
CA THR A 76 3.32 1.09 28.59
C THR A 76 1.83 0.81 28.92
N GLY A 77 1.31 -0.38 28.59
CA GLY A 77 0.01 -0.85 29.12
C GLY A 77 -1.29 -0.73 28.29
N VAL A 78 -1.26 -0.49 26.97
CA VAL A 78 -2.48 -0.60 26.13
C VAL A 78 -2.58 -1.98 25.50
N ASP A 79 -3.56 -2.76 25.95
CA ASP A 79 -3.94 -4.05 25.36
C ASP A 79 -5.14 -3.88 24.41
N ALA A 80 -4.90 -3.28 23.24
CA ALA A 80 -5.85 -3.22 22.14
C ALA A 80 -5.32 -4.09 21.00
N ARG A 81 -5.95 -5.24 20.74
CA ARG A 81 -5.50 -6.18 19.70
C ARG A 81 -5.87 -5.73 18.29
N ASN A 82 -7.06 -5.14 18.12
CA ASN A 82 -7.54 -4.60 16.85
C ASN A 82 -6.96 -3.21 16.53
N LEU A 83 -5.71 -2.93 16.89
CA LEU A 83 -5.03 -1.68 16.52
C LEU A 83 -4.55 -1.76 15.07
N ARG A 84 -5.03 -0.85 14.21
CA ARG A 84 -4.72 -0.85 12.77
C ARG A 84 -3.79 0.28 12.36
N ASN A 85 -3.80 1.38 13.10
CA ASN A 85 -3.04 2.58 12.76
C ASN A 85 -2.28 3.12 13.98
N ILE A 86 -1.01 3.46 13.80
CA ILE A 86 -0.18 4.16 14.77
C ILE A 86 0.32 5.45 14.12
N VAL A 87 0.11 6.59 14.77
CA VAL A 87 0.52 7.91 14.27
C VAL A 87 1.54 8.51 15.22
N LEU A 88 2.72 8.88 14.72
CA LEU A 88 3.80 9.49 15.47
C LEU A 88 3.88 10.97 15.08
N LEU A 89 3.46 11.85 16.00
CA LEU A 89 3.57 13.31 15.91
C LEU A 89 4.61 13.86 16.89
N ARG A 90 5.43 12.98 17.48
CA ARG A 90 6.53 13.37 18.35
C ARG A 90 7.76 12.50 18.13
N PRO A 91 8.97 13.06 18.28
CA PRO A 91 10.18 12.25 18.35
C PRO A 91 10.06 11.22 19.47
N VAL A 92 10.41 9.98 19.15
CA VAL A 92 10.59 8.91 20.12
C VAL A 92 12.08 8.90 20.44
N LYS A 93 12.47 9.07 21.71
CA LYS A 93 13.89 9.26 22.06
C LYS A 93 14.64 7.96 22.34
N SER A 94 13.92 6.85 22.52
CA SER A 94 14.47 5.55 22.91
C SER A 94 13.94 4.45 22.00
N MET A 95 14.82 3.58 21.53
CA MET A 95 14.46 2.38 20.75
C MET A 95 13.51 1.46 21.52
N ILE A 96 13.67 1.37 22.84
CA ILE A 96 12.78 0.58 23.70
C ILE A 96 11.36 1.16 23.65
N GLU A 97 11.24 2.49 23.73
CA GLU A 97 9.95 3.18 23.61
C GLU A 97 9.34 2.96 22.21
N PHE A 98 10.15 3.02 21.15
CA PHE A 98 9.68 2.78 19.77
C PHE A 98 9.17 1.35 19.60
N LYS A 99 9.96 0.33 19.97
CA LYS A 99 9.56 -1.08 19.91
C LYS A 99 8.34 -1.37 20.79
N GLN A 100 8.19 -0.70 21.93
CA GLN A 100 6.98 -0.78 22.77
C GLN A 100 5.75 -0.14 22.12
N ILE A 101 5.92 0.93 21.34
CA ILE A 101 4.83 1.54 20.56
C ILE A 101 4.43 0.62 19.41
N ILE A 102 5.39 0.18 18.60
CA ILE A 102 5.16 -0.66 17.42
C ILE A 102 4.63 -2.05 17.82
N GLY A 103 5.15 -2.63 18.90
CA GLY A 103 4.71 -3.93 19.44
C GLY A 103 3.23 -3.98 19.86
N ARG A 104 2.53 -2.84 19.86
CA ARG A 104 1.06 -2.80 20.04
C ARG A 104 0.32 -3.16 18.77
N GLY A 105 0.84 -2.72 17.63
CA GLY A 105 0.29 -2.98 16.32
C GLY A 105 0.53 -4.42 15.85
N THR A 106 1.60 -5.07 16.31
CA THR A 106 1.98 -6.43 15.88
C THR A 106 1.11 -7.56 16.45
N ARG A 107 0.15 -7.24 17.33
CA ARG A 107 -0.75 -8.25 17.91
C ARG A 107 -1.75 -8.75 16.86
N LEU A 108 -1.87 -10.08 16.76
CA LEU A 108 -2.83 -10.74 15.87
C LEU A 108 -4.28 -10.48 16.31
N PHE A 109 -5.15 -10.31 15.32
CA PHE A 109 -6.58 -10.13 15.47
C PHE A 109 -7.29 -10.65 14.19
N ASP A 110 -8.55 -11.07 14.29
CA ASP A 110 -9.26 -11.61 13.13
C ASP A 110 -9.39 -10.55 12.02
N ASN A 111 -9.14 -10.96 10.78
CA ASN A 111 -9.08 -10.09 9.60
C ASN A 111 -8.04 -8.96 9.71
N LYS A 112 -6.96 -9.17 10.47
CA LYS A 112 -5.85 -8.23 10.62
C LYS A 112 -4.53 -8.84 10.15
N ASP A 113 -4.21 -8.57 8.89
CA ASP A 113 -2.97 -9.04 8.26
C ASP A 113 -1.82 -8.01 8.40
N TYR A 114 -2.15 -6.74 8.60
CA TYR A 114 -1.18 -5.65 8.78
C TYR A 114 -1.71 -4.53 9.69
N PHE A 115 -0.81 -3.61 10.05
CA PHE A 115 -1.13 -2.31 10.65
C PHE A 115 -0.19 -1.26 10.05
N THR A 116 -0.65 0.00 10.00
CA THR A 116 0.07 1.09 9.35
C THR A 116 0.67 2.03 10.39
N ILE A 117 1.90 2.49 10.14
CA ILE A 117 2.58 3.50 10.95
C ILE A 117 2.71 4.78 10.13
N TYR A 118 2.15 5.87 10.63
CA TYR A 118 2.29 7.21 10.06
C TYR A 118 3.32 7.99 10.89
N ASP A 119 4.51 8.17 10.36
CA ASP A 119 5.60 8.87 11.04
C ASP A 119 5.81 10.27 10.47
N PHE A 120 5.33 11.30 11.18
CA PHE A 120 5.45 12.70 10.77
C PHE A 120 6.72 13.39 11.29
N VAL A 121 7.48 12.71 12.15
CA VAL A 121 8.66 13.29 12.81
C VAL A 121 9.93 12.53 12.48
N LYS A 122 9.87 11.59 11.53
CA LYS A 122 10.99 10.73 11.14
C LYS A 122 11.64 10.06 12.36
N ALA A 123 10.83 9.66 13.34
CA ALA A 123 11.30 8.96 14.53
C ALA A 123 12.09 7.69 14.17
N HIS A 124 11.77 7.05 13.04
CA HIS A 124 12.49 5.89 12.53
C HIS A 124 13.90 6.17 11.97
N GLU A 125 14.26 7.43 11.66
CA GLU A 125 15.58 7.79 11.09
C GLU A 125 16.65 7.93 12.19
N ASN A 126 16.26 8.34 13.41
CA ASN A 126 17.19 8.60 14.52
C ASN A 126 17.80 7.36 15.18
N PHE A 127 17.43 6.14 14.77
CA PHE A 127 17.80 4.92 15.51
C PHE A 127 18.12 3.71 14.61
N ASN A 128 18.61 3.95 13.39
CA ASN A 128 19.37 2.94 12.66
C ASN A 128 20.74 2.84 13.35
N ASP A 129 20.90 1.92 14.32
CA ASP A 129 22.16 1.69 15.03
C ASP A 129 22.74 0.32 14.67
N PRO A 130 23.72 0.27 13.75
CA PRO A 130 24.41 -0.96 13.36
C PRO A 130 25.17 -1.64 14.52
N GLU A 131 25.60 -0.90 15.56
CA GLU A 131 26.30 -1.48 16.71
C GLU A 131 25.34 -2.25 17.65
N TRP A 132 24.06 -1.88 17.67
CA TRP A 132 23.03 -2.59 18.44
C TRP A 132 22.30 -3.66 17.63
N ASP A 133 22.08 -3.43 16.33
CA ASP A 133 21.36 -4.36 15.45
C ASP A 133 22.21 -5.58 15.05
N GLY A 134 23.55 -5.46 15.12
CA GLY A 134 24.48 -6.49 14.68
C GLY A 134 24.36 -6.82 13.19
N GLU A 135 25.26 -7.67 12.68
CA GLU A 135 25.03 -8.27 11.36
C GLU A 135 23.87 -9.28 11.44
N PRO A 136 23.04 -9.40 10.39
CA PRO A 136 21.98 -10.39 10.32
C PRO A 136 22.55 -11.78 10.60
N GLN A 137 22.25 -12.34 11.78
CA GLN A 137 22.66 -13.70 12.07
C GLN A 137 21.77 -14.67 11.28
N GLU A 138 22.40 -15.65 10.66
CA GLU A 138 21.68 -16.76 10.04
C GLU A 138 20.72 -17.39 11.06
N PRO A 139 19.50 -17.79 10.65
CA PRO A 139 18.54 -18.38 11.55
C PRO A 139 19.12 -19.66 12.16
N VAL A 140 19.46 -19.60 13.45
CA VAL A 140 19.83 -20.78 14.22
C VAL A 140 18.57 -21.63 14.38
N LEU A 141 18.61 -22.87 13.92
CA LEU A 141 17.57 -23.87 14.20
C LEU A 141 17.44 -24.02 15.73
N ILE A 142 16.37 -23.48 16.31
CA ILE A 142 16.10 -23.59 17.74
C ILE A 142 15.57 -25.00 18.02
N ASP A 143 16.43 -25.85 18.57
CA ASP A 143 16.02 -27.07 19.27
C ASP A 143 15.42 -26.66 20.64
N PRO A 144 14.24 -27.17 21.05
CA PRO A 144 13.51 -26.60 22.17
C PRO A 144 14.14 -27.02 23.51
N ARG A 145 14.90 -26.12 24.15
CA ARG A 145 15.31 -26.28 25.55
C ARG A 145 15.21 -24.97 26.36
N PRO A 146 15.04 -25.06 27.69
CA PRO A 146 14.29 -24.08 28.48
C PRO A 146 15.09 -22.80 28.79
N ARG A 147 14.32 -21.71 28.89
CA ARG A 147 14.70 -20.31 29.12
C ARG A 147 15.52 -20.08 30.41
N PRO A 148 16.57 -19.24 30.39
CA PRO A 148 17.10 -18.59 31.58
C PRO A 148 16.54 -17.16 31.77
N GLU A 149 16.47 -16.73 33.04
CA GLU A 149 15.96 -15.45 33.55
C GLU A 149 16.86 -14.23 33.25
N PRO A 150 16.34 -12.98 33.38
CA PRO A 150 16.96 -11.77 32.81
C PRO A 150 18.00 -11.15 33.74
N ALA A 151 19.03 -10.52 33.16
CA ALA A 151 20.02 -9.71 33.86
C ALA A 151 20.07 -8.27 33.34
N ASP A 152 20.48 -7.38 34.24
CA ASP A 152 20.20 -5.95 34.36
C ASP A 152 20.71 -5.01 33.25
N ALA A 153 20.04 -3.85 33.19
CA ALA A 153 20.33 -2.69 32.37
C ALA A 153 21.57 -1.92 32.86
N ILE A 154 22.31 -1.32 31.92
CA ILE A 154 23.28 -0.26 32.18
C ILE A 154 22.98 0.88 31.19
N GLU A 155 22.62 2.05 31.73
CA GLU A 155 22.51 3.34 31.01
C GLU A 155 23.84 4.08 31.15
N GLU A 156 24.38 4.65 30.06
CA GLU A 156 25.33 5.77 30.11
C GLU A 156 25.20 6.68 28.85
N PRO A 157 25.67 7.95 28.91
CA PRO A 157 24.90 9.12 28.47
C PRO A 157 25.18 9.68 27.07
N LEU A 158 24.22 10.52 26.66
CA LEU A 158 24.10 11.30 25.42
C LEU A 158 25.19 12.36 25.21
N ASP A 159 25.63 12.50 23.95
CA ASP A 159 26.16 13.76 23.40
C ASP A 159 25.36 14.16 22.13
N GLU A 160 24.91 15.42 22.07
CA GLU A 160 24.34 16.09 20.89
C GLU A 160 25.42 16.94 20.18
N PRO A 161 25.17 17.57 19.02
CA PRO A 161 24.81 16.99 17.73
C PRO A 161 25.78 17.48 16.63
N ASP A 162 26.16 16.62 15.70
CA ASP A 162 26.75 17.08 14.44
C ASP A 162 25.72 17.04 13.30
N SER A 163 25.78 18.11 12.52
CA SER A 163 24.86 18.55 11.48
C SER A 163 24.50 17.50 10.41
N LEU A 164 23.22 17.56 10.00
CA LEU A 164 22.57 16.97 8.82
C LEU A 164 23.48 16.60 7.63
N PRO A 165 23.11 15.51 6.94
CA PRO A 165 22.97 15.56 5.49
C PRO A 165 21.50 15.44 5.06
N ILE A 166 21.17 16.31 4.11
CA ILE A 166 19.91 16.51 3.41
C ILE A 166 19.50 15.25 2.62
N GLY A 167 18.19 15.05 2.43
CA GLY A 167 17.57 13.89 1.78
C GLY A 167 18.31 13.38 0.54
N GLN A 168 18.59 12.08 0.52
CA GLN A 168 19.18 11.45 -0.64
C GLN A 168 18.12 11.27 -1.73
N LYS A 169 18.27 12.07 -2.79
CA LYS A 169 17.68 11.82 -4.10
C LYS A 169 18.43 10.65 -4.72
N ILE A 170 17.72 9.57 -5.06
CA ILE A 170 18.32 8.44 -5.77
C ILE A 170 18.26 8.76 -7.26
N LYS A 171 19.41 8.67 -7.94
CA LYS A 171 19.54 8.89 -9.39
C LYS A 171 19.67 7.53 -10.08
N ILE A 172 18.60 7.08 -10.74
CA ILE A 172 18.67 5.85 -11.55
C ILE A 172 18.99 6.20 -13.00
N LYS A 173 19.96 5.50 -13.61
CA LYS A 173 20.21 5.52 -15.06
C LYS A 173 19.39 4.41 -15.72
N LEU A 174 18.41 4.80 -16.53
CA LEU A 174 17.56 3.88 -17.31
C LEU A 174 18.10 3.72 -18.75
N ALA A 175 17.44 2.88 -19.54
CA ALA A 175 17.85 2.38 -20.87
C ALA A 175 18.30 3.45 -21.90
N ASP A 176 17.93 4.72 -21.73
CA ASP A 176 18.31 5.81 -22.63
C ASP A 176 19.56 6.60 -22.16
N GLY A 177 20.22 6.16 -21.09
CA GLY A 177 21.35 6.84 -20.47
C GLY A 177 20.96 8.11 -19.70
N LYS A 178 19.67 8.43 -19.55
CA LYS A 178 19.21 9.60 -18.79
C LYS A 178 19.06 9.26 -17.31
N GLU A 179 19.59 10.16 -16.49
CA GLU A 179 19.42 10.15 -15.03
C GLU A 179 18.01 10.60 -14.68
N ARG A 180 17.31 9.86 -13.81
CA ARG A 180 16.04 10.32 -13.21
C ARG A 180 16.13 10.32 -11.70
N GLU A 181 15.58 11.38 -11.11
CA GLU A 181 15.47 11.53 -9.65
C GLU A 181 14.21 10.79 -9.19
N LEU A 182 14.38 9.78 -8.33
CA LEU A 182 13.27 9.17 -7.60
C LEU A 182 13.12 9.84 -6.24
N GLU A 183 11.89 10.21 -5.90
CA GLU A 183 11.56 10.67 -4.55
C GLU A 183 11.39 9.44 -3.63
N HIS A 184 12.46 9.09 -2.92
CA HIS A 184 12.44 8.04 -1.91
C HIS A 184 11.82 8.56 -0.61
N THR A 185 10.48 8.66 -0.57
CA THR A 185 9.75 9.16 0.61
C THR A 185 9.15 8.03 1.47
N GLN A 186 9.21 6.78 1.02
CA GLN A 186 8.64 5.62 1.74
C GLN A 186 9.65 4.46 1.75
N LYS A 187 9.99 3.93 2.93
CA LYS A 187 10.78 2.70 3.09
C LYS A 187 9.90 1.49 2.71
N THR A 188 9.65 1.28 1.42
CA THR A 188 9.21 -0.02 0.92
C THR A 188 10.44 -0.93 0.86
N SER A 189 10.47 -1.97 1.68
CA SER A 189 11.50 -3.01 1.60
C SER A 189 11.18 -3.94 0.43
N PHE A 190 12.01 -3.93 -0.59
CA PHE A 190 11.94 -4.90 -1.68
C PHE A 190 12.68 -6.16 -1.26
N TRP A 191 12.22 -7.31 -1.73
CA TRP A 191 12.89 -8.59 -1.50
C TRP A 191 13.14 -9.24 -2.86
N ASN A 192 14.34 -9.79 -3.06
CA ASN A 192 14.65 -10.53 -4.27
C ASN A 192 14.05 -11.96 -4.21
N ALA A 193 14.16 -12.71 -5.31
CA ALA A 193 13.67 -14.10 -5.38
C ALA A 193 14.27 -15.05 -4.31
N ASP A 194 15.46 -14.72 -3.77
CA ASP A 194 16.12 -15.48 -2.71
C ASP A 194 15.66 -15.07 -1.28
N GLY A 195 14.73 -14.12 -1.16
CA GLY A 195 14.28 -13.63 0.13
C GLY A 195 15.32 -12.75 0.86
N LYS A 196 16.18 -12.05 0.12
CA LYS A 196 17.08 -11.00 0.64
C LYS A 196 16.48 -9.62 0.42
N PRO A 197 16.57 -8.70 1.39
CA PRO A 197 16.09 -7.34 1.21
C PRO A 197 17.02 -6.59 0.25
N ILE A 198 16.43 -5.90 -0.73
CA ILE A 198 17.14 -5.05 -1.68
C ILE A 198 16.54 -3.65 -1.73
N SER A 199 17.32 -2.69 -2.18
CA SER A 199 16.85 -1.31 -2.37
C SER A 199 15.88 -1.20 -3.56
N ALA A 200 15.11 -0.10 -3.61
CA ALA A 200 14.25 0.20 -4.75
C ALA A 200 15.04 0.32 -6.06
N GLU A 201 16.27 0.83 -6.00
CA GLU A 201 17.15 0.96 -7.16
C GLU A 201 17.60 -0.41 -7.67
N GLU A 202 18.10 -1.27 -6.78
CA GLU A 202 18.49 -2.64 -7.13
C GLU A 202 17.30 -3.44 -7.67
N PHE A 203 16.12 -3.27 -7.08
CA PHE A 203 14.90 -3.92 -7.57
C PHE A 203 14.55 -3.49 -8.99
N ILE A 204 14.61 -2.18 -9.29
CA ILE A 204 14.36 -1.67 -10.64
C ILE A 204 15.43 -2.16 -11.63
N GLN A 205 16.70 -2.21 -11.22
CA GLN A 205 17.79 -2.72 -12.05
C GLN A 205 17.64 -4.22 -12.35
N GLN A 206 17.26 -5.03 -11.35
CA GLN A 206 16.98 -6.46 -11.53
C GLN A 206 15.76 -6.65 -12.45
N LEU A 207 14.66 -5.94 -12.19
CA LEU A 207 13.47 -6.00 -13.06
C LEU A 207 13.83 -5.64 -14.50
N PHE A 208 14.61 -4.58 -14.71
CA PHE A 208 15.07 -4.19 -16.03
C PHE A 208 15.93 -5.27 -16.69
N GLY A 209 16.82 -5.92 -15.94
CA GLY A 209 17.65 -7.03 -16.43
C GLY A 209 16.85 -8.29 -16.78
N ASP A 210 15.73 -8.53 -16.10
CA ASP A 210 14.85 -9.69 -16.29
C ASP A 210 13.78 -9.48 -17.38
N ILE A 211 13.44 -8.23 -17.72
CA ILE A 211 12.43 -7.90 -18.74
C ILE A 211 12.66 -8.60 -20.09
N PRO A 212 13.89 -8.68 -20.64
CA PRO A 212 14.16 -9.38 -21.90
C PRO A 212 13.79 -10.87 -21.90
N ASP A 213 13.72 -11.52 -20.73
CA ASP A 213 13.26 -12.92 -20.62
C ASP A 213 11.73 -13.03 -20.69
N LEU A 214 11.01 -11.94 -20.44
CA LEU A 214 9.55 -11.89 -20.35
C LEU A 214 8.91 -11.40 -21.65
N PHE A 215 9.52 -10.41 -22.31
CA PHE A 215 9.11 -9.87 -23.61
C PHE A 215 10.26 -9.12 -24.28
N GLN A 216 10.33 -9.16 -25.61
CA GLN A 216 11.41 -8.61 -26.42
C GLN A 216 11.28 -7.10 -26.64
N ASP A 217 10.06 -6.63 -26.89
CA ASP A 217 9.79 -5.23 -27.20
C ASP A 217 8.40 -4.77 -26.68
N GLU A 218 8.10 -3.48 -26.86
CA GLU A 218 6.83 -2.89 -26.42
C GLU A 218 5.62 -3.48 -27.19
N ALA A 219 5.82 -3.92 -28.43
CA ALA A 219 4.75 -4.49 -29.25
C ALA A 219 4.37 -5.89 -28.75
N GLU A 220 5.35 -6.72 -28.36
CA GLU A 220 5.13 -8.00 -27.72
C GLU A 220 4.46 -7.82 -26.36
N LEU A 221 4.97 -6.91 -25.51
CA LEU A 221 4.33 -6.59 -24.23
C LEU A 221 2.86 -6.20 -24.44
N ARG A 222 2.57 -5.33 -25.42
CA ARG A 222 1.20 -4.93 -25.75
C ARG A 222 0.33 -6.11 -26.19
N HIS A 223 0.87 -7.02 -27.00
CA HIS A 223 0.15 -8.20 -27.44
C HIS A 223 -0.17 -9.15 -26.27
N LEU A 224 0.81 -9.41 -25.40
CA LEU A 224 0.64 -10.23 -24.20
C LEU A 224 -0.32 -9.57 -23.19
N TRP A 225 -0.15 -8.27 -22.95
CA TRP A 225 -0.96 -7.52 -22.00
C TRP A 225 -2.39 -7.28 -22.48
N GLY A 226 -2.62 -7.20 -23.79
CA GLY A 226 -3.93 -6.88 -24.37
C GLY A 226 -4.98 -7.99 -24.21
N ARG A 227 -4.60 -9.21 -23.81
CA ARG A 227 -5.52 -10.35 -23.61
C ARG A 227 -5.45 -10.85 -22.18
N PRO A 228 -6.58 -11.16 -21.51
CA PRO A 228 -6.59 -11.59 -20.11
C PRO A 228 -5.71 -12.81 -19.82
N ASP A 229 -5.81 -13.85 -20.65
CA ASP A 229 -5.11 -15.12 -20.39
C ASP A 229 -3.58 -14.95 -20.48
N THR A 230 -3.08 -14.25 -21.50
CA THR A 230 -1.65 -14.00 -21.68
C THR A 230 -1.12 -12.97 -20.69
N ARG A 231 -1.93 -11.98 -20.29
CA ARG A 231 -1.58 -11.05 -19.22
C ARG A 231 -1.40 -11.80 -17.90
N LYS A 232 -2.30 -12.74 -17.59
CA LYS A 232 -2.20 -13.58 -16.39
C LYS A 232 -0.90 -14.39 -16.41
N SER A 233 -0.57 -15.04 -17.52
CA SER A 233 0.71 -15.76 -17.66
C SER A 233 1.93 -14.85 -17.47
N LEU A 234 1.91 -13.63 -18.03
CA LEU A 234 2.99 -12.66 -17.86
C LEU A 234 3.13 -12.20 -16.40
N LEU A 235 2.02 -11.90 -15.72
CA LEU A 235 2.01 -11.55 -14.30
C LEU A 235 2.51 -12.70 -13.42
N THR A 236 2.16 -13.95 -13.75
CA THR A 236 2.70 -15.14 -13.07
C THR A 236 4.21 -15.24 -13.27
N GLY A 237 4.71 -15.07 -14.51
CA GLY A 237 6.16 -15.11 -14.78
C GLY A 237 6.93 -13.99 -14.08
N LEU A 238 6.35 -12.78 -13.97
CA LEU A 238 6.88 -11.69 -13.17
C LEU A 238 6.94 -12.07 -11.68
N ALA A 239 5.85 -12.62 -11.14
CA ALA A 239 5.79 -13.04 -9.74
C ALA A 239 6.77 -14.16 -9.39
N GLU A 240 6.97 -15.15 -10.29
CA GLU A 240 7.96 -16.21 -10.13
C GLU A 240 9.40 -15.69 -10.06
N LYS A 241 9.68 -14.56 -10.73
CA LYS A 241 10.97 -13.85 -10.63
C LYS A 241 11.05 -12.87 -9.44
N GLY A 242 10.03 -12.80 -8.59
CA GLY A 242 9.99 -11.91 -7.42
C GLY A 242 9.31 -10.55 -7.66
N TYR A 243 8.77 -10.31 -8.86
CA TYR A 243 8.06 -9.08 -9.25
C TYR A 243 6.54 -9.27 -9.15
N GLY A 244 6.06 -9.58 -7.95
CA GLY A 244 4.63 -9.72 -7.68
C GLY A 244 3.86 -8.40 -7.78
N GLU A 245 2.53 -8.51 -7.69
CA GLU A 245 1.64 -7.34 -7.79
C GLU A 245 1.96 -6.27 -6.73
N GLU A 246 2.21 -6.68 -5.49
CA GLU A 246 2.55 -5.74 -4.41
C GLU A 246 3.85 -4.97 -4.69
N GLN A 247 4.86 -5.64 -5.22
CA GLN A 247 6.15 -5.03 -5.53
C GLN A 247 6.02 -4.07 -6.73
N LEU A 248 5.26 -4.44 -7.75
CA LEU A 248 5.00 -3.56 -8.91
C LEU A 248 4.18 -2.33 -8.51
N GLN A 249 3.20 -2.48 -7.61
CA GLN A 249 2.47 -1.36 -7.02
C GLN A 249 3.38 -0.46 -6.17
N ALA A 250 4.34 -1.04 -5.44
CA ALA A 250 5.31 -0.27 -4.70
C ALA A 250 6.21 0.56 -5.61
N ILE A 251 6.70 0.00 -6.73
CA ILE A 251 7.41 0.80 -7.74
C ILE A 251 6.51 1.93 -8.24
N ALA A 252 5.25 1.62 -8.58
CA ALA A 252 4.32 2.62 -9.10
C ALA A 252 4.19 3.83 -8.16
N ARG A 253 4.17 3.61 -6.85
CA ARG A 253 4.16 4.71 -5.85
C ARG A 253 5.47 5.50 -5.83
N ILE A 254 6.61 4.83 -5.93
CA ILE A 254 7.93 5.48 -5.92
C ILE A 254 8.15 6.29 -7.20
N THR A 255 7.57 5.86 -8.32
CA THR A 255 7.66 6.55 -9.61
C THR A 255 6.55 7.58 -9.83
N ASN A 256 5.66 7.82 -8.85
CA ASN A 256 4.47 8.67 -8.96
C ASN A 256 3.56 8.28 -10.14
N THR A 257 3.38 6.98 -10.34
CA THR A 257 2.54 6.36 -11.38
C THR A 257 1.46 5.45 -10.81
N GLU A 258 1.06 5.63 -9.54
CA GLU A 258 0.06 4.81 -8.84
C GLU A 258 -1.34 4.83 -9.49
N ASN A 259 -1.63 5.87 -10.26
CA ASN A 259 -2.88 5.97 -11.03
C ASN A 259 -2.77 5.34 -12.43
N SER A 260 -1.60 4.84 -12.81
CA SER A 260 -1.33 4.23 -14.12
C SER A 260 -1.55 2.71 -14.07
N ASP A 261 -1.64 2.07 -15.24
CA ASP A 261 -1.67 0.62 -15.32
C ASP A 261 -0.28 0.02 -15.00
N ILE A 262 -0.21 -1.23 -14.56
CA ILE A 262 1.08 -1.92 -14.42
C ILE A 262 1.79 -2.01 -15.79
N TYR A 263 1.04 -2.07 -16.90
CA TYR A 263 1.60 -1.90 -18.24
C TYR A 263 2.41 -0.60 -18.40
N ASP A 264 1.89 0.52 -17.89
CA ASP A 264 2.57 1.81 -17.95
C ASP A 264 3.84 1.82 -17.10
N VAL A 265 3.80 1.16 -15.94
CA VAL A 265 4.98 1.00 -15.07
C VAL A 265 6.07 0.19 -15.79
N LEU A 266 5.70 -0.93 -16.40
CA LEU A 266 6.64 -1.79 -17.13
C LEU A 266 7.24 -1.07 -18.35
N THR A 267 6.42 -0.37 -19.14
CA THR A 267 6.90 0.40 -20.31
C THR A 267 7.73 1.62 -19.91
N TYR A 268 7.42 2.25 -18.78
CA TYR A 268 8.25 3.30 -18.20
C TYR A 268 9.64 2.78 -17.83
N ILE A 269 9.72 1.63 -17.19
CA ILE A 269 11.00 1.01 -16.78
C ILE A 269 11.79 0.51 -17.99
N ALA A 270 11.14 -0.22 -18.90
CA ALA A 270 11.79 -0.84 -20.05
C ALA A 270 12.21 0.17 -21.14
N TYR A 271 11.32 1.13 -21.44
CA TYR A 271 11.43 1.96 -22.64
C TYR A 271 11.42 3.46 -22.35
N ALA A 272 11.40 3.87 -21.09
CA ALA A 272 11.26 5.27 -20.68
C ALA A 272 10.01 5.96 -21.26
N ALA A 273 8.98 5.16 -21.59
CA ALA A 273 7.71 5.65 -22.11
C ALA A 273 7.02 6.55 -21.08
N ARG A 274 6.29 7.58 -21.54
CA ARG A 274 5.49 8.40 -20.63
C ARG A 274 4.30 7.57 -20.15
N PRO A 275 4.16 7.33 -18.83
CA PRO A 275 3.05 6.56 -18.30
C PRO A 275 1.74 7.32 -18.51
N LEU A 276 0.69 6.61 -18.91
CA LEU A 276 -0.67 7.12 -18.95
C LEU A 276 -1.40 6.70 -17.69
N THR A 277 -2.17 7.60 -17.08
CA THR A 277 -3.13 7.20 -16.06
C THR A 277 -4.19 6.29 -16.68
N ARG A 278 -4.83 5.45 -15.85
CA ARG A 278 -5.94 4.61 -16.29
C ARG A 278 -7.06 5.43 -16.92
N GLU A 279 -7.37 6.58 -16.35
CA GLU A 279 -8.38 7.51 -16.89
C GLU A 279 -8.00 8.04 -18.28
N GLU A 280 -6.77 8.57 -18.44
CA GLU A 280 -6.27 9.04 -19.74
C GLU A 280 -6.27 7.91 -20.77
N ARG A 281 -5.86 6.70 -20.36
CA ARG A 281 -5.88 5.51 -21.21
C ARG A 281 -7.29 5.19 -21.71
N VAL A 282 -8.29 5.21 -20.83
CA VAL A 282 -9.68 4.98 -21.22
C VAL A 282 -10.16 6.06 -22.17
N ILE A 283 -10.00 7.34 -21.82
CA ILE A 283 -10.43 8.48 -22.65
C ILE A 283 -9.83 8.38 -24.05
N LYS A 284 -8.53 8.09 -24.14
CA LYS A 284 -7.81 7.99 -25.41
C LYS A 284 -8.36 6.93 -26.34
N HIS A 285 -8.82 5.79 -25.82
CA HIS A 285 -9.24 4.64 -26.64
C HIS A 285 -10.76 4.45 -26.68
N LYS A 286 -11.52 5.28 -25.96
CA LYS A 286 -12.98 5.11 -25.79
C LYS A 286 -13.71 5.09 -27.13
N ASP A 287 -13.43 6.05 -28.01
CA ASP A 287 -14.08 6.16 -29.32
C ASP A 287 -13.78 4.93 -30.20
N LEU A 288 -12.53 4.47 -30.20
CA LEU A 288 -12.15 3.27 -30.95
C LEU A 288 -12.86 2.03 -30.41
N ILE A 289 -12.86 1.83 -29.10
CA ILE A 289 -13.54 0.70 -28.45
C ILE A 289 -15.02 0.73 -28.83
N PHE A 290 -15.69 1.85 -28.64
CA PHE A 290 -17.14 1.95 -28.79
C PHE A 290 -17.58 1.81 -30.25
N SER A 291 -16.72 2.16 -31.21
CA SER A 291 -16.94 1.90 -32.64
C SER A 291 -17.03 0.41 -33.02
N LYS A 292 -16.55 -0.50 -32.16
CA LYS A 292 -16.51 -1.95 -32.40
C LYS A 292 -17.68 -2.71 -31.82
N TYR A 293 -18.47 -2.06 -30.97
CA TYR A 293 -19.51 -2.74 -30.19
C TYR A 293 -20.87 -2.07 -30.36
N THR A 294 -21.93 -2.83 -30.12
CA THR A 294 -23.29 -2.28 -30.13
C THR A 294 -23.49 -1.34 -28.94
N ARG A 295 -24.53 -0.49 -28.98
CA ARG A 295 -24.82 0.45 -27.88
C ARG A 295 -24.91 -0.23 -26.49
N LYS A 296 -25.63 -1.36 -26.39
CA LYS A 296 -25.79 -2.09 -25.12
C LYS A 296 -24.46 -2.70 -24.64
N GLN A 297 -23.67 -3.24 -25.56
CA GLN A 297 -22.32 -3.73 -25.24
C GLN A 297 -21.41 -2.57 -24.82
N GLY A 298 -21.50 -1.41 -25.46
CA GLY A 298 -20.80 -0.18 -25.06
C GLY A 298 -21.14 0.25 -23.64
N GLU A 299 -22.42 0.23 -23.26
CA GLU A 299 -22.84 0.52 -21.87
C GLU A 299 -22.28 -0.48 -20.85
N PHE A 300 -22.15 -1.75 -21.22
CA PHE A 300 -21.47 -2.75 -20.39
C PHE A 300 -19.98 -2.47 -20.26
N LEU A 301 -19.32 -2.18 -21.37
CA LEU A 301 -17.89 -1.85 -21.39
C LEU A 301 -17.58 -0.57 -20.62
N ASP A 302 -18.42 0.46 -20.72
CA ASP A 302 -18.28 1.71 -19.96
C ASP A 302 -18.25 1.44 -18.45
N PHE A 303 -19.16 0.60 -17.97
CA PHE A 303 -19.19 0.16 -16.58
C PHE A 303 -17.91 -0.59 -16.16
N ILE A 304 -17.40 -1.48 -17.02
CA ILE A 304 -16.16 -2.21 -16.74
C ILE A 304 -14.96 -1.25 -16.70
N LEU A 305 -14.90 -0.30 -17.63
CA LEU A 305 -13.85 0.72 -17.71
C LEU A 305 -13.84 1.60 -16.46
N ASP A 306 -15.01 1.94 -15.91
CA ASP A 306 -15.10 2.65 -14.62
C ASP A 306 -14.53 1.84 -13.45
N GLN A 307 -14.80 0.52 -13.40
CA GLN A 307 -14.20 -0.36 -12.38
C GLN A 307 -12.69 -0.44 -12.55
N TYR A 308 -12.21 -0.55 -13.78
CA TYR A 308 -10.79 -0.55 -14.12
C TYR A 308 -10.08 0.75 -13.67
N ILE A 309 -10.67 1.92 -13.94
CA ILE A 309 -10.13 3.22 -13.52
C ILE A 309 -10.01 3.30 -11.99
N ARG A 310 -10.96 2.74 -11.25
CA ARG A 310 -10.96 2.77 -9.78
C ARG A 310 -9.99 1.74 -9.18
N SER A 311 -10.14 0.48 -9.57
CA SER A 311 -9.54 -0.66 -8.86
C SER A 311 -8.35 -1.30 -9.59
N GLY A 312 -8.16 -1.01 -10.88
CA GLY A 312 -6.97 -1.38 -11.63
C GLY A 312 -7.19 -2.57 -12.57
N VAL A 313 -6.08 -3.06 -13.15
CA VAL A 313 -6.08 -4.09 -14.20
C VAL A 313 -6.66 -5.43 -13.74
N GLY A 314 -6.69 -5.70 -12.43
CA GLY A 314 -7.30 -6.90 -11.86
C GLY A 314 -8.80 -7.03 -12.15
N GLU A 315 -9.52 -5.93 -12.37
CA GLU A 315 -10.94 -5.95 -12.77
C GLU A 315 -11.16 -6.47 -14.20
N LEU A 316 -10.08 -6.55 -14.99
CA LEU A 316 -10.11 -7.04 -16.36
C LEU A 316 -9.78 -8.55 -16.47
N ASP A 317 -9.60 -9.25 -15.34
CA ASP A 317 -9.44 -10.70 -15.32
C ASP A 317 -10.76 -11.40 -15.71
N ARG A 318 -10.66 -12.48 -16.49
CA ARG A 318 -11.80 -13.30 -16.90
C ARG A 318 -12.62 -13.83 -15.71
N GLU A 319 -11.97 -14.12 -14.59
CA GLU A 319 -12.61 -14.61 -13.37
C GLU A 319 -13.52 -13.56 -12.71
N LYS A 320 -13.33 -12.27 -13.01
CA LYS A 320 -14.19 -11.18 -12.52
C LYS A 320 -15.50 -11.07 -13.29
N LEU A 321 -15.58 -11.61 -14.50
CA LEU A 321 -16.74 -11.43 -15.39
C LEU A 321 -18.08 -11.82 -14.74
N PRO A 322 -18.23 -12.97 -14.05
CA PRO A 322 -19.50 -13.30 -13.39
C PRO A 322 -19.91 -12.27 -12.34
N LYS A 323 -18.94 -11.74 -11.58
CA LYS A 323 -19.22 -10.73 -10.54
C LYS A 323 -19.59 -9.38 -11.15
N LEU A 324 -18.93 -8.97 -12.23
CA LEU A 324 -19.24 -7.73 -12.95
C LEU A 324 -20.64 -7.80 -13.58
N ILE A 325 -21.03 -8.96 -14.11
CA ILE A 325 -22.39 -9.20 -14.61
C ILE A 325 -23.41 -9.07 -13.48
N GLU A 326 -23.17 -9.70 -12.33
CA GLU A 326 -24.04 -9.62 -11.16
C GLU A 326 -24.20 -8.17 -10.67
N ILE A 327 -23.12 -7.38 -10.61
CA ILE A 327 -23.19 -5.99 -10.16
C ILE A 327 -24.02 -5.12 -11.11
N LYS A 328 -23.85 -5.28 -12.43
CA LYS A 328 -24.52 -4.41 -13.41
C LYS A 328 -25.96 -4.85 -13.72
N TYR A 329 -26.19 -6.16 -13.81
CA TYR A 329 -27.45 -6.73 -14.29
C TYR A 329 -28.19 -7.57 -13.24
N HIS A 330 -27.69 -7.69 -12.00
CA HIS A 330 -28.24 -8.50 -10.90
C HIS A 330 -28.22 -10.01 -11.15
N THR A 331 -28.50 -10.47 -12.38
CA THR A 331 -28.52 -11.88 -12.78
C THR A 331 -27.88 -12.10 -14.16
N ILE A 332 -27.37 -13.32 -14.38
CA ILE A 332 -26.81 -13.73 -15.68
C ILE A 332 -27.90 -13.74 -16.77
N ASN A 333 -29.13 -14.12 -16.43
CA ASN A 333 -30.24 -14.17 -17.39
C ASN A 333 -30.62 -12.78 -17.91
N GLU A 334 -30.61 -11.76 -17.03
CA GLU A 334 -30.83 -10.38 -17.46
C GLU A 334 -29.71 -9.90 -18.39
N ALA A 335 -28.45 -10.22 -18.08
CA ALA A 335 -27.33 -9.91 -18.95
C ALA A 335 -27.47 -10.58 -20.32
N ILE A 336 -27.87 -11.86 -20.38
CA ILE A 336 -28.11 -12.58 -21.63
C ILE A 336 -29.20 -11.89 -22.46
N SER A 337 -30.29 -11.47 -21.82
CA SER A 337 -31.40 -10.80 -22.52
C SER A 337 -31.00 -9.45 -23.14
N GLN A 338 -29.98 -8.79 -22.58
CA GLN A 338 -29.53 -7.48 -23.04
C GLN A 338 -28.34 -7.53 -23.98
N LEU A 339 -27.39 -8.43 -23.72
CA LEU A 339 -26.06 -8.44 -24.36
C LEU A 339 -25.85 -9.58 -25.35
N GLY A 340 -26.75 -10.57 -25.38
CA GLY A 340 -26.64 -11.75 -26.23
C GLY A 340 -26.20 -12.99 -25.47
N GLU A 341 -25.72 -14.01 -26.19
CA GLU A 341 -25.33 -15.28 -25.57
C GLU A 341 -24.10 -15.13 -24.66
N ILE A 342 -23.93 -16.05 -23.71
CA ILE A 342 -22.80 -16.04 -22.76
C ILE A 342 -21.44 -15.98 -23.49
N GLN A 343 -21.32 -16.67 -24.63
CA GLN A 343 -20.11 -16.64 -25.44
C GLN A 343 -19.84 -15.25 -26.04
N GLU A 344 -20.90 -14.55 -26.46
CA GLU A 344 -20.79 -13.19 -26.98
C GLU A 344 -20.38 -12.22 -25.87
N ILE A 345 -20.98 -12.32 -24.68
CA ILE A 345 -20.62 -11.49 -23.52
C ILE A 345 -19.14 -11.69 -23.15
N SER A 346 -18.69 -12.95 -23.08
CA SER A 346 -17.29 -13.27 -22.80
C SER A 346 -16.37 -12.77 -23.92
N GLY A 347 -16.78 -12.90 -25.18
CA GLY A 347 -16.04 -12.39 -26.34
C GLY A 347 -15.90 -10.86 -26.34
N VAL A 348 -16.96 -10.13 -25.98
CA VAL A 348 -16.95 -8.68 -25.81
C VAL A 348 -15.97 -8.30 -24.70
N PHE A 349 -16.08 -8.94 -23.52
CA PHE A 349 -15.22 -8.68 -22.36
C PHE A 349 -13.73 -8.95 -22.64
N MET A 350 -13.39 -10.01 -23.37
CA MET A 350 -12.00 -10.32 -23.70
C MET A 350 -11.49 -9.45 -24.85
N GLY A 351 -12.32 -9.22 -25.87
CA GLY A 351 -11.92 -8.58 -27.11
C GLY A 351 -11.62 -7.09 -26.97
N PHE A 352 -12.32 -6.38 -26.09
CA PHE A 352 -12.17 -4.92 -26.03
C PHE A 352 -10.81 -4.50 -25.46
N GLN A 353 -10.23 -5.35 -24.61
CA GLN A 353 -9.04 -5.03 -23.83
C GLN A 353 -7.82 -4.78 -24.72
N ALA A 354 -7.70 -5.46 -25.86
CA ALA A 354 -6.61 -5.21 -26.80
C ALA A 354 -6.64 -3.77 -27.35
N TYR A 355 -7.83 -3.16 -27.46
CA TYR A 355 -7.96 -1.77 -27.90
C TYR A 355 -7.52 -0.75 -26.85
N LEU A 356 -7.50 -1.10 -25.55
CA LEU A 356 -7.01 -0.20 -24.48
C LEU A 356 -5.51 0.07 -24.56
N TYR A 357 -4.76 -0.80 -25.24
CA TYR A 357 -3.30 -0.71 -25.33
C TYR A 357 -2.82 -0.44 -26.76
N ARG A 358 -3.73 -0.23 -27.71
CA ARG A 358 -3.39 -0.07 -29.12
C ARG A 358 -2.59 1.23 -29.33
N SER A 359 -1.47 1.15 -30.05
CA SER A 359 -0.72 2.34 -30.45
C SER A 359 -1.41 3.09 -31.60
N ASP A 360 -1.37 4.43 -31.57
CA ASP A 360 -1.85 5.29 -32.68
C ASP A 360 -0.92 5.26 -33.91
N VAL A 361 0.22 4.57 -33.81
CA VAL A 361 1.21 4.50 -34.88
C VAL A 361 0.66 3.60 -35.99
N ALA A 362 0.15 4.25 -37.04
CA ALA A 362 0.04 3.72 -38.39
C ALA A 362 1.25 4.16 -39.20
#